data_AF-A0A3D8MVL1-F1
#
_entry.id   AF-A0A3D8MVL1-F1
#
_cell.length_a   1.000
_cell.length_b   1.000
_cell.length_c   1.000
_cell.angle_alpha   90.00
_cell.angle_beta   90.00
_cell.angle_gamma   90.00
#
_symmetry.space_group_name_H-M   'P 1'
#
loop_
_entity.id
_entity.type
_entity.pdbx_description
1 polymer ?
#
loop_
_entity_poly.entity_id
_entity_poly.type
_entity_poly.pdbx_seq_one_letter_code
_entity_poly.pdbx_strand_id
1 'polypeptide(L)'
;MKAMRWEDTGKKGYYTMVMALIALRHPEYHHALVALLRSWESAACNAGEKISSNQGVELILSRLLLPVLEAPEEAREEHLRRARCQYEQAWKDDEFKGLGFAPDDLSDGQVISIYHLMLFDRQGGQTTIYHLAHALPFLAQASAADLYPPAMLLGNEPSWAPFIGLAWLEHLGARLSTRTPVKATQTPGRNDPCPCASGRKYKQCCARVALT
;
A
#
# COMPACT_ATOMS: atom_id res chain seq x y z
N MET A 1 27.27 12.14 18.78
CA MET A 1 26.22 11.38 18.06
C MET A 1 26.82 10.06 17.59
N LYS A 2 26.44 8.91 18.16
CA LYS A 2 26.79 7.61 17.55
C LYS A 2 26.11 7.57 16.19
N ALA A 3 26.87 7.41 15.11
CA ALA A 3 26.32 7.19 13.79
C ALA A 3 25.27 6.08 13.89
N MET A 4 24.07 6.37 13.40
CA MET A 4 22.95 5.47 13.40
C MET A 4 23.38 4.16 12.73
N ARG A 5 23.39 3.05 13.46
CA ARG A 5 23.79 1.76 12.90
C ARG A 5 22.73 1.32 11.89
N TRP A 6 23.05 1.52 10.60
CA TRP A 6 22.30 1.12 9.41
C TRP A 6 22.06 -0.39 9.28
N GLU A 7 22.71 -1.19 10.14
CA GLU A 7 22.72 -2.64 10.12
C GLU A 7 21.43 -3.29 10.64
N ASP A 8 20.54 -2.52 11.28
CA ASP A 8 19.25 -3.00 11.77
C ASP A 8 18.24 -3.10 10.61
N THR A 9 17.88 -4.34 10.27
CA THR A 9 17.02 -4.69 9.13
C THR A 9 15.67 -3.97 9.15
N GLY A 10 15.05 -3.82 10.33
CA GLY A 10 13.76 -3.14 10.47
C GLY A 10 13.86 -1.64 10.21
N LYS A 11 14.97 -1.03 10.62
CA LYS A 11 15.21 0.41 10.43
C LYS A 11 15.61 0.74 8.99
N LYS A 12 16.30 -0.18 8.31
CA LYS A 12 16.73 0.00 6.92
C LYS A 12 15.56 0.28 5.97
N GLY A 13 14.46 -0.47 6.10
CA GLY A 13 13.26 -0.26 5.28
C GLY A 13 12.66 1.13 5.47
N TYR A 14 12.43 1.52 6.73
CA TYR A 14 11.90 2.83 7.08
C TYR A 14 12.78 3.97 6.53
N TYR A 15 14.09 3.94 6.80
CA TYR A 15 14.99 4.99 6.33
C TYR A 15 15.10 5.05 4.81
N THR A 16 15.05 3.91 4.13
CA THR A 16 15.11 3.89 2.65
C THR A 16 13.86 4.52 2.04
N MET A 17 12.66 4.30 2.60
CA MET A 17 11.43 5.01 2.18
C MET A 17 11.56 6.52 2.37
N VAL A 18 12.05 6.95 3.55
CA VAL A 18 12.24 8.39 3.84
C VAL A 18 13.26 9.02 2.90
N MET A 19 14.37 8.32 2.63
CA MET A 19 15.38 8.78 1.67
C MET A 19 14.83 8.86 0.25
N ALA A 20 13.96 7.93 -0.16
CA ALA A 20 13.29 8.00 -1.46
C ALA A 20 12.37 9.22 -1.56
N LEU A 21 11.61 9.53 -0.50
CA LEU A 21 10.81 10.76 -0.45
C LEU A 21 11.67 12.02 -0.59
N ILE A 22 12.80 12.07 0.12
CA ILE A 22 13.77 13.18 0.03
C ILE A 22 14.31 13.28 -1.40
N ALA A 23 14.78 12.16 -1.98
CA ALA A 23 15.34 12.10 -3.33
C ALA A 23 14.35 12.45 -4.45
N LEU A 24 13.05 12.22 -4.23
CA LEU A 24 11.98 12.63 -5.14
C LEU A 24 11.73 14.15 -5.08
N ARG A 25 11.97 14.78 -3.92
CA ARG A 25 11.79 16.23 -3.73
C ARG A 25 13.05 17.05 -4.03
N HIS A 26 14.22 16.45 -3.87
CA HIS A 26 15.53 17.11 -3.88
C HIS A 26 16.47 16.41 -4.87
N PRO A 27 16.66 16.97 -6.08
CA PRO A 27 17.43 16.33 -7.16
C PRO A 27 18.88 15.98 -6.78
N GLU A 28 19.50 16.74 -5.87
CA GLU A 28 20.88 16.54 -5.42
C GLU A 28 21.12 15.19 -4.73
N TYR A 29 20.07 14.58 -4.13
CA TYR A 29 20.17 13.26 -3.49
C TYR A 29 19.75 12.11 -4.41
N HIS A 30 19.09 12.43 -5.53
CA HIS A 30 18.45 11.46 -6.41
C HIS A 30 19.45 10.46 -6.99
N HIS A 31 20.50 10.96 -7.62
CA HIS A 31 21.51 10.14 -8.27
C HIS A 31 22.20 9.17 -7.29
N ALA A 32 22.55 9.65 -6.09
CA ALA A 32 23.22 8.85 -5.08
C ALA A 32 22.33 7.71 -4.57
N LEU A 33 21.03 7.97 -4.36
CA LEU A 33 20.09 6.94 -3.90
C LEU A 33 19.82 5.89 -4.97
N VAL A 34 19.59 6.29 -6.23
CA VAL A 34 19.39 5.34 -7.34
C VAL A 34 20.63 4.44 -7.50
N ALA A 35 21.84 5.01 -7.44
CA ALA A 35 23.08 4.24 -7.49
C ALA A 35 23.20 3.22 -6.35
N LEU A 36 22.82 3.61 -5.13
CA LEU A 36 22.80 2.72 -3.97
C LEU A 36 21.84 1.53 -4.19
N LEU A 37 20.60 1.79 -4.60
CA LEU A 37 19.60 0.74 -4.83
C LEU A 37 20.01 -0.22 -5.96
N ARG A 38 20.57 0.29 -7.06
CA ARG A 38 21.12 -0.57 -8.14
C ARG A 38 22.29 -1.44 -7.66
N SER A 39 23.11 -0.93 -6.74
CA SER A 39 24.21 -1.71 -6.15
C SER A 39 23.70 -2.90 -5.33
N TRP A 40 22.56 -2.74 -4.64
CA TRP A 40 21.93 -3.81 -3.87
C TRP A 40 21.33 -4.89 -4.77
N GLU A 41 20.67 -4.50 -5.86
CA GLU A 41 20.16 -5.47 -6.84
C GLU A 41 21.30 -6.28 -7.48
N SER A 42 22.39 -5.60 -7.85
CA SER A 42 23.59 -6.24 -8.39
C SER A 42 24.22 -7.22 -7.39
N ALA A 43 24.34 -6.81 -6.12
CA ALA A 43 24.91 -7.64 -5.07
C ALA A 43 24.04 -8.89 -4.80
N ALA A 44 22.72 -8.77 -4.85
CA ALA A 44 21.80 -9.90 -4.68
C ALA A 44 21.88 -10.90 -5.84
N CYS A 45 21.96 -10.42 -7.09
CA CYS A 45 22.15 -11.28 -8.27
C CYS A 45 23.47 -12.07 -8.23
N ASN A 46 24.51 -11.49 -7.63
CA ASN A 46 25.83 -12.11 -7.51
C ASN A 46 25.98 -13.06 -6.31
N ALA A 47 24.99 -13.12 -5.39
CA ALA A 47 25.13 -13.81 -4.10
C ALA A 47 24.97 -15.35 -4.14
N GLY A 48 24.67 -15.97 -5.28
CA GLY A 48 24.44 -17.43 -5.37
C GLY A 48 23.20 -17.91 -4.58
N GLU A 49 23.19 -19.17 -4.14
CA GLU A 49 22.00 -19.84 -3.55
C GLU A 49 21.60 -19.38 -2.13
N LYS A 50 22.41 -18.58 -1.41
CA LYS A 50 22.08 -18.16 -0.03
C LYS A 50 22.13 -16.64 0.14
N ILE A 51 20.97 -16.01 0.00
CA ILE A 51 20.73 -14.60 0.34
C ILE A 51 20.52 -14.48 1.85
N SER A 52 21.27 -13.58 2.50
CA SER A 52 21.04 -13.25 3.93
C SER A 52 19.74 -12.46 4.12
N SER A 53 19.18 -12.45 5.34
CA SER A 53 17.96 -11.68 5.65
C SER A 53 18.10 -10.18 5.30
N ASN A 54 19.29 -9.60 5.52
CA ASN A 54 19.58 -8.21 5.17
C ASN A 54 19.60 -7.96 3.66
N GLN A 55 20.22 -8.85 2.88
CA GLN A 55 20.25 -8.76 1.42
C GLN A 55 18.87 -8.98 0.80
N GLY A 56 18.02 -9.81 1.44
CA GLY A 56 16.63 -9.99 1.03
C GLY A 56 15.83 -8.69 1.13
N VAL A 57 15.99 -7.95 2.23
CA VAL A 57 15.33 -6.64 2.42
C VAL A 57 15.87 -5.59 1.44
N GLU A 58 17.18 -5.55 1.21
CA GLU A 58 17.80 -4.65 0.23
C GLU A 58 17.27 -4.91 -1.19
N LEU A 59 17.13 -6.17 -1.59
CA LEU A 59 16.56 -6.53 -2.89
C LEU A 59 15.08 -6.12 -3.00
N ILE A 60 14.28 -6.36 -1.96
CA ILE A 60 12.86 -5.95 -1.92
C ILE A 60 12.76 -4.43 -2.08
N LEU A 61 13.54 -3.67 -1.30
CA LEU A 61 13.53 -2.21 -1.36
C LEU A 61 13.97 -1.69 -2.73
N SER A 62 14.98 -2.31 -3.34
CA SER A 62 15.47 -1.91 -4.67
C SER A 62 14.40 -2.11 -5.74
N ARG A 63 13.77 -3.29 -5.79
CA ARG A 63 12.69 -3.59 -6.74
C ARG A 63 11.45 -2.74 -6.53
N LEU A 64 11.19 -2.35 -5.28
CA LEU A 64 10.06 -1.52 -4.90
C LEU A 64 10.27 -0.05 -5.29
N LEU A 65 11.48 0.48 -5.07
CA LEU A 65 11.75 1.92 -5.15
C LEU A 65 12.36 2.37 -6.47
N LEU A 66 13.14 1.52 -7.15
CA LEU A 66 13.77 1.91 -8.42
C LEU A 66 12.74 2.35 -9.47
N PRO A 67 11.63 1.62 -9.72
CA PRO A 67 10.64 2.08 -10.70
C PRO A 67 10.04 3.44 -10.34
N VAL A 68 9.81 3.68 -9.04
CA VAL A 68 9.24 4.92 -8.51
C VAL A 68 10.21 6.09 -8.64
N LEU A 69 11.51 5.85 -8.42
CA LEU A 69 12.55 6.87 -8.54
C LEU A 69 12.90 7.17 -10.00
N GLU A 70 12.94 6.15 -10.85
CA GLU A 70 13.33 6.31 -12.26
C GLU A 70 12.22 6.91 -13.13
N ALA A 71 10.96 6.65 -12.79
CA ALA A 71 9.78 7.17 -13.49
C ALA A 71 8.72 7.74 -12.51
N PRO A 72 9.02 8.84 -11.80
CA PRO A 72 8.16 9.35 -10.72
C PRO A 72 6.80 9.83 -11.20
N GLU A 73 6.72 10.39 -12.41
CA GLU A 73 5.47 10.87 -12.99
C GLU A 73 4.56 9.70 -13.39
N GLU A 74 5.11 8.65 -14.01
CA GLU A 74 4.36 7.42 -14.32
C GLU A 74 3.85 6.74 -13.05
N ALA A 75 4.69 6.66 -12.01
CA ALA A 75 4.30 6.12 -10.73
C ALA A 75 3.17 6.93 -10.06
N ARG A 76 3.18 8.26 -10.22
CA ARG A 76 2.12 9.15 -9.73
C ARG A 76 0.81 8.94 -10.48
N GLU A 77 0.86 8.85 -11.81
CA GLU A 77 -0.31 8.57 -12.65
C GLU A 77 -0.94 7.22 -12.31
N GLU A 78 -0.12 6.19 -12.12
CA GLU A 78 -0.60 4.86 -11.70
C GLU A 78 -1.25 4.91 -10.30
N HIS A 79 -0.70 5.68 -9.37
CA HIS A 79 -1.30 5.87 -8.04
C HIS A 79 -2.68 6.55 -8.12
N LEU A 80 -2.80 7.62 -8.91
CA LEU A 80 -4.06 8.31 -9.15
C LEU A 80 -5.08 7.39 -9.84
N ARG A 81 -4.65 6.62 -10.85
CA ARG A 81 -5.50 5.65 -11.56
C ARG A 81 -6.07 4.60 -10.60
N ARG A 82 -5.25 4.09 -9.68
CA ARG A 82 -5.69 3.15 -8.62
C ARG A 82 -6.68 3.82 -7.67
N ALA A 83 -6.40 5.04 -7.24
CA ALA A 83 -7.27 5.80 -6.36
C ALA A 83 -8.67 6.02 -6.99
N ARG A 84 -8.71 6.44 -8.26
CA ARG A 84 -9.96 6.61 -9.03
C ARG A 84 -10.72 5.31 -9.18
N CYS A 85 -10.05 4.25 -9.63
CA CYS A 85 -10.67 2.93 -9.79
C CYS A 85 -11.27 2.44 -8.47
N GLN A 86 -10.52 2.53 -7.37
CA GLN A 86 -10.98 2.09 -6.06
C GLN A 86 -12.20 2.91 -5.59
N TYR A 87 -12.17 4.23 -5.77
CA TYR A 87 -13.31 5.10 -5.44
C TYR A 87 -14.54 4.79 -6.29
N GLU A 88 -14.38 4.59 -7.60
CA GLU A 88 -15.46 4.22 -8.52
C GLU A 88 -16.09 2.86 -8.18
N GLN A 89 -15.28 1.87 -7.78
CA GLN A 89 -15.83 0.60 -7.29
C GLN A 89 -16.60 0.82 -5.99
N ALA A 90 -16.09 1.68 -5.10
CA ALA A 90 -16.77 1.99 -3.85
C ALA A 90 -18.10 2.70 -4.07
N TRP A 91 -18.13 3.63 -5.01
CA TRP A 91 -19.32 4.37 -5.42
C TRP A 91 -20.43 3.50 -6.02
N LYS A 92 -20.15 2.24 -6.42
CA LYS A 92 -21.22 1.33 -6.89
C LYS A 92 -22.10 0.81 -5.76
N ASP A 93 -21.60 0.82 -4.51
CA ASP A 93 -22.35 0.42 -3.33
C ASP A 93 -23.35 1.52 -2.93
N ASP A 94 -24.63 1.16 -2.77
CA ASP A 94 -25.69 2.11 -2.45
C ASP A 94 -25.51 2.76 -1.06
N GLU A 95 -24.84 2.08 -0.12
CA GLU A 95 -24.49 2.64 1.19
C GLU A 95 -23.40 3.72 1.07
N PHE A 96 -22.47 3.54 0.13
CA PHE A 96 -21.43 4.52 -0.18
C PHE A 96 -21.97 5.70 -1.01
N LYS A 97 -22.91 5.48 -1.94
CA LYS A 97 -23.54 6.60 -2.67
C LYS A 97 -24.20 7.61 -1.74
N GLY A 98 -24.77 7.14 -0.63
CA GLY A 98 -25.37 7.99 0.39
C GLY A 98 -24.38 8.87 1.17
N LEU A 99 -23.07 8.67 1.01
CA LEU A 99 -22.01 9.42 1.69
C LEU A 99 -21.51 10.66 0.94
N GLY A 100 -21.75 10.81 -0.37
CA GLY A 100 -21.11 11.93 -1.07
C GLY A 100 -21.18 11.95 -2.58
N PHE A 101 -20.09 12.37 -3.22
CA PHE A 101 -20.06 12.98 -4.55
C PHE A 101 -19.83 11.97 -5.67
N ALA A 102 -20.28 12.27 -6.89
CA ALA A 102 -19.95 11.42 -8.02
C ALA A 102 -18.42 11.44 -8.27
N PRO A 103 -17.82 10.34 -8.75
CA PRO A 103 -16.38 10.29 -9.04
C PRO A 103 -15.87 11.45 -9.92
N ASP A 104 -16.71 11.93 -10.84
CA ASP A 104 -16.41 13.02 -11.76
C ASP A 104 -16.37 14.41 -11.09
N ASP A 105 -16.95 14.55 -9.89
CA ASP A 105 -16.98 15.81 -9.15
C ASP A 105 -15.71 16.04 -8.30
N LEU A 106 -14.83 15.04 -8.22
CA LEU A 106 -13.65 15.06 -7.36
C LEU A 106 -12.37 15.40 -8.13
N SER A 107 -11.64 16.40 -7.62
CA SER A 107 -10.27 16.68 -8.07
C SER A 107 -9.32 15.53 -7.73
N ASP A 108 -8.19 15.44 -8.44
CA ASP A 108 -7.18 14.40 -8.21
C ASP A 108 -6.70 14.35 -6.76
N GLY A 109 -6.45 15.52 -6.15
CA GLY A 109 -6.03 15.62 -4.74
C GLY A 109 -7.10 15.09 -3.78
N GLN A 110 -8.38 15.39 -4.04
CA GLN A 110 -9.48 14.86 -3.23
C GLN A 110 -9.59 13.33 -3.36
N VAL A 111 -9.50 12.79 -4.58
CA VAL A 111 -9.54 11.33 -4.79
C VAL A 111 -8.36 10.65 -4.08
N ILE A 112 -7.15 11.19 -4.18
CA ILE A 112 -5.97 10.62 -3.51
C ILE A 112 -6.07 10.69 -1.99
N SER A 113 -6.53 11.82 -1.44
CA SER A 113 -6.73 11.97 0.01
C SER A 113 -7.75 10.94 0.55
N ILE A 114 -8.85 10.72 -0.17
CA ILE A 114 -9.86 9.70 0.15
C ILE A 114 -9.25 8.30 0.05
N TYR A 115 -8.52 8.03 -1.02
CA TYR A 115 -7.86 6.75 -1.22
C TYR A 115 -6.88 6.41 -0.09
N HIS A 116 -6.10 7.39 0.39
CA HIS A 116 -5.22 7.18 1.54
C HIS A 116 -5.99 6.84 2.82
N LEU A 117 -7.20 7.39 3.04
CA LEU A 117 -8.05 6.95 4.16
C LEU A 117 -8.52 5.51 4.02
N MET A 118 -8.78 5.06 2.79
CA MET A 118 -9.18 3.68 2.49
C MET A 118 -8.05 2.68 2.70
N LEU A 119 -6.79 3.08 2.46
CA LEU A 119 -5.61 2.23 2.67
C LEU A 119 -5.42 1.82 4.14
N PHE A 120 -5.92 2.60 5.10
CA PHE A 120 -5.68 2.38 6.54
C PHE A 120 -6.95 1.94 7.30
N ASP A 121 -7.87 1.22 6.67
CA ASP A 121 -9.04 0.66 7.36
C ASP A 121 -8.67 -0.29 8.52
N ARG A 122 -9.63 -0.63 9.41
CA ARG A 122 -9.40 -1.50 10.59
C ARG A 122 -8.89 -2.92 10.28
N GLN A 123 -8.81 -3.34 9.01
CA GLN A 123 -8.10 -4.57 8.63
C GLN A 123 -7.02 -4.34 7.58
N GLY A 124 -6.48 -3.12 7.51
CA GLY A 124 -5.31 -2.75 6.73
C GLY A 124 -5.54 -2.67 5.22
N GLY A 125 -6.78 -2.57 4.73
CA GLY A 125 -7.12 -2.25 3.32
C GLY A 125 -6.51 -3.15 2.24
N GLN A 126 -5.89 -4.28 2.62
CA GLN A 126 -4.88 -5.00 1.81
C GLN A 126 -3.72 -4.11 1.32
N THR A 127 -3.43 -3.02 2.04
CA THR A 127 -2.32 -2.12 1.77
C THR A 127 -1.02 -2.88 1.92
N THR A 128 -0.45 -3.22 0.77
CA THR A 128 0.90 -3.75 0.67
C THR A 128 1.92 -2.61 0.64
N ILE A 129 3.18 -2.93 0.93
CA ILE A 129 4.30 -1.99 0.82
C ILE A 129 4.44 -1.36 -0.59
N TYR A 130 3.91 -2.04 -1.61
CA TYR A 130 3.80 -1.52 -2.98
C TYR A 130 2.94 -0.25 -3.07
N HIS A 131 1.79 -0.21 -2.40
CA HIS A 131 0.93 0.98 -2.37
C HIS A 131 1.64 2.15 -1.71
N LEU A 132 2.40 1.89 -0.64
CA LEU A 132 3.16 2.92 0.07
C LEU A 132 4.28 3.49 -0.81
N ALA A 133 4.99 2.65 -1.55
CA ALA A 133 6.05 3.10 -2.47
C ALA A 133 5.48 3.93 -3.63
N HIS A 134 4.39 3.49 -4.25
CA HIS A 134 3.73 4.22 -5.34
C HIS A 134 3.08 5.53 -4.89
N ALA A 135 2.78 5.69 -3.59
CA ALA A 135 2.34 6.97 -3.04
C ALA A 135 3.49 8.00 -2.91
N LEU A 136 4.76 7.57 -2.88
CA LEU A 136 5.90 8.47 -2.58
C LEU A 136 6.03 9.66 -3.55
N PRO A 137 5.87 9.53 -4.88
CA PRO A 137 5.95 10.67 -5.79
C PRO A 137 4.86 11.71 -5.54
N PHE A 138 3.64 11.27 -5.19
CA PHE A 138 2.58 12.17 -4.76
C PHE A 138 2.97 12.86 -3.45
N LEU A 139 3.40 12.09 -2.44
CA LEU A 139 3.78 12.63 -1.12
C LEU A 139 4.96 13.62 -1.19
N ALA A 140 5.89 13.42 -2.13
CA ALA A 140 7.01 14.33 -2.36
C ALA A 140 6.55 15.70 -2.88
N GLN A 141 5.39 15.78 -3.52
CA GLN A 141 4.85 16.99 -4.12
C GLN A 141 3.69 17.60 -3.31
N ALA A 142 3.00 16.78 -2.51
CA ALA A 142 1.84 17.16 -1.72
C ALA A 142 2.11 18.35 -0.78
N SER A 143 1.16 19.27 -0.73
CA SER A 143 1.06 20.24 0.35
C SER A 143 0.46 19.58 1.59
N ALA A 144 0.54 20.24 2.75
CA ALA A 144 -0.14 19.76 3.95
C ALA A 144 -1.66 19.62 3.73
N ALA A 145 -2.26 20.53 2.95
CA ALA A 145 -3.69 20.52 2.65
C ALA A 145 -4.12 19.24 1.90
N ASP A 146 -3.27 18.70 1.03
CA ASP A 146 -3.55 17.50 0.22
C ASP A 146 -3.54 16.21 1.04
N LEU A 147 -3.04 16.25 2.28
CA LEU A 147 -2.97 15.12 3.20
C LEU A 147 -4.18 15.03 4.14
N TYR A 148 -5.07 16.03 4.13
CA TYR A 148 -6.28 16.03 4.94
C TYR A 148 -7.48 15.51 4.15
N PRO A 149 -8.44 14.83 4.83
CA PRO A 149 -9.72 14.52 4.21
C PRO A 149 -10.37 15.80 3.69
N PRO A 150 -11.06 15.75 2.53
CA PRO A 150 -11.82 16.89 2.02
C PRO A 150 -12.84 17.36 3.06
N ALA A 151 -12.97 18.67 3.26
CA ALA A 151 -13.82 19.26 4.31
C ALA A 151 -15.28 18.80 4.24
N MET A 152 -15.77 18.47 3.05
CA MET A 152 -17.08 17.88 2.81
C MET A 152 -17.31 16.55 3.54
N LEU A 153 -16.26 15.74 3.76
CA LEU A 153 -16.34 14.50 4.52
C LEU A 153 -16.27 14.73 6.03
N LEU A 154 -15.80 15.91 6.45
CA LEU A 154 -15.67 16.33 7.85
C LEU A 154 -16.94 16.94 8.46
N GLY A 155 -18.08 16.85 7.75
CA GLY A 155 -19.34 17.47 8.19
C GLY A 155 -19.74 17.14 9.63
N ASN A 156 -20.06 18.19 10.41
CA ASN A 156 -20.56 18.14 11.80
C ASN A 156 -19.75 17.24 12.76
N GLU A 157 -18.42 17.27 12.68
CA GLU A 157 -17.57 16.63 13.70
C GLU A 157 -17.92 17.22 15.08
N PRO A 158 -18.27 16.39 16.10
CA PRO A 158 -18.95 16.92 17.29
C PRO A 158 -18.05 17.73 18.22
N SER A 159 -16.73 17.58 18.12
CA SER A 159 -15.72 18.25 18.95
C SER A 159 -14.38 17.54 18.76
N TRP A 160 -13.31 18.31 18.48
CA TRP A 160 -11.97 17.73 18.36
C TRP A 160 -11.47 17.15 19.69
N ALA A 161 -11.21 15.84 19.69
CA ALA A 161 -10.35 15.16 20.67
C ALA A 161 -9.58 14.03 19.98
N PRO A 162 -8.30 13.76 20.30
CA PRO A 162 -7.46 12.80 19.56
C PRO A 162 -8.09 11.40 19.40
N PHE A 163 -8.77 10.90 20.43
CA PHE A 163 -9.42 9.59 20.40
C PHE A 163 -10.74 9.60 19.61
N ILE A 164 -11.46 10.73 19.58
CA ILE A 164 -12.66 10.91 18.76
C ILE A 164 -12.26 10.97 17.29
N GLY A 165 -11.24 11.77 16.96
CA GLY A 165 -10.71 11.89 15.61
C GLY A 165 -10.19 10.57 15.05
N LEU A 166 -9.46 9.78 15.84
CA LEU A 166 -9.00 8.45 15.41
C LEU A 166 -10.15 7.48 15.16
N ALA A 167 -11.10 7.37 16.11
CA ALA A 167 -12.26 6.49 15.94
C ALA A 167 -13.11 6.89 14.73
N TRP A 168 -13.21 8.19 14.48
CA TRP A 168 -13.95 8.75 13.36
C TRP A 168 -13.24 8.54 12.01
N LEU A 169 -11.92 8.71 11.93
CA LEU A 169 -11.13 8.37 10.75
C LEU A 169 -11.18 6.86 10.44
N GLU A 170 -11.12 6.01 11.46
CA GLU A 170 -11.32 4.56 11.30
C GLU A 170 -12.71 4.23 10.76
N HIS A 171 -13.74 4.89 11.28
CA HIS A 171 -15.11 4.73 10.82
C HIS A 171 -15.29 5.18 9.37
N LEU A 172 -14.73 6.33 9.00
CA LEU A 172 -14.71 6.81 7.62
C LEU A 172 -13.97 5.84 6.69
N GLY A 173 -12.77 5.40 7.05
CA GLY A 173 -12.00 4.43 6.25
C GLY A 173 -12.77 3.12 6.03
N ALA A 174 -13.44 2.62 7.07
CA ALA A 174 -14.26 1.41 6.98
C ALA A 174 -15.50 1.59 6.08
N ARG A 175 -16.19 2.74 6.17
CA ARG A 175 -17.33 3.05 5.29
C ARG A 175 -16.91 3.29 3.85
N LEU A 176 -15.74 3.88 3.65
CA LEU A 176 -15.24 4.19 2.33
C LEU A 176 -14.66 2.94 1.62
N SER A 177 -14.09 2.02 2.39
CA SER A 177 -13.58 0.74 1.86
C SER A 177 -14.74 -0.21 1.53
N THR A 178 -15.26 -0.16 0.31
CA THR A 178 -16.17 -1.22 -0.14
C THR A 178 -15.43 -2.54 -0.25
N ARG A 179 -15.83 -3.48 0.60
CA ARG A 179 -15.51 -4.88 0.38
C ARG A 179 -16.72 -5.48 -0.30
N THR A 180 -16.53 -5.99 -1.52
CA THR A 180 -17.27 -7.22 -1.82
C THR A 180 -16.76 -8.24 -0.80
N PRO A 181 -17.60 -8.81 0.08
CA PRO A 181 -17.14 -9.93 0.88
C PRO A 181 -16.53 -10.92 -0.10
N VAL A 182 -15.26 -11.29 0.11
CA VAL A 182 -14.65 -12.38 -0.65
C VAL A 182 -15.62 -13.53 -0.45
N LYS A 183 -16.40 -13.87 -1.48
CA LYS A 183 -17.21 -15.08 -1.45
C LYS A 183 -16.19 -16.15 -1.14
N ALA A 184 -16.28 -16.74 0.06
CA ALA A 184 -15.46 -17.89 0.38
C ALA A 184 -15.68 -18.83 -0.79
N THR A 185 -14.65 -19.04 -1.62
CA THR A 185 -14.66 -20.13 -2.59
C THR A 185 -15.03 -21.33 -1.75
N GLN A 186 -16.18 -21.94 -2.06
CA GLN A 186 -16.70 -23.04 -1.26
C GLN A 186 -15.54 -23.98 -1.01
N THR A 187 -15.22 -24.22 0.26
CA THR A 187 -14.18 -25.19 0.61
C THR A 187 -14.55 -26.47 -0.12
N PRO A 188 -13.66 -27.02 -0.97
CA PRO A 188 -13.98 -28.19 -1.78
C PRO A 188 -14.57 -29.26 -0.88
N GLY A 189 -15.63 -29.92 -1.34
CA GLY A 189 -16.20 -31.05 -0.62
C GLY A 189 -15.09 -32.06 -0.32
N ARG A 190 -15.18 -32.73 0.83
CA ARG A 190 -14.14 -33.66 1.32
C ARG A 190 -13.70 -34.69 0.26
N ASN A 191 -14.58 -35.05 -0.68
CA ASN A 191 -14.30 -36.00 -1.76
C ASN A 191 -14.03 -35.38 -3.14
N ASP A 192 -14.14 -34.06 -3.29
CA ASP A 192 -13.96 -33.35 -4.56
C ASP A 192 -12.50 -33.39 -5.02
N PRO A 193 -12.22 -33.20 -6.33
CA PRO A 193 -10.88 -33.01 -6.83
C PRO A 193 -10.17 -31.88 -6.09
N CYS A 194 -8.94 -32.12 -5.65
CA CYS A 194 -8.17 -31.11 -4.91
C CYS A 194 -7.81 -29.92 -5.82
N PRO A 195 -8.01 -28.67 -5.39
CA PRO A 195 -7.76 -27.47 -6.21
C PRO A 195 -6.28 -27.24 -6.53
N CYS A 196 -5.33 -27.95 -5.89
CA CYS A 196 -3.91 -27.92 -6.25
C CYS A 196 -3.56 -28.74 -7.49
N ALA A 197 -4.56 -29.23 -8.24
CA ALA A 197 -4.42 -30.02 -9.45
C ALA A 197 -3.65 -31.35 -9.31
N SER A 198 -3.49 -31.88 -8.08
CA SER A 198 -2.73 -33.10 -7.83
C SER A 198 -3.43 -34.40 -8.27
N GLY A 199 -4.64 -34.32 -8.85
CA GLY A 199 -5.48 -35.48 -9.20
C GLY A 199 -6.06 -36.28 -8.02
N ARG A 200 -5.88 -35.82 -6.77
CA ARG A 200 -6.33 -36.52 -5.53
C ARG A 200 -7.60 -35.88 -4.97
N LYS A 201 -8.37 -36.62 -4.16
CA LYS A 201 -9.51 -36.07 -3.40
C LYS A 201 -9.03 -35.08 -2.33
N TYR A 202 -9.76 -34.00 -2.10
CA TYR A 202 -9.37 -32.91 -1.18
C TYR A 202 -8.98 -33.42 0.23
N LYS A 203 -9.73 -34.37 0.80
CA LYS A 203 -9.43 -35.00 2.11
C LYS A 203 -8.11 -35.76 2.20
N GLN A 204 -7.56 -36.16 1.06
CA GLN A 204 -6.32 -36.93 0.97
C GLN A 204 -5.13 -36.06 0.53
N CYS A 205 -5.35 -34.75 0.33
CA CYS A 205 -4.35 -33.80 -0.13
C CYS A 205 -4.33 -32.58 0.79
N CYS A 206 -4.68 -31.38 0.29
CA CYS A 206 -4.55 -30.12 1.01
C CYS A 206 -5.30 -30.08 2.36
N ALA A 207 -6.38 -30.85 2.54
CA ALA A 207 -7.09 -30.90 3.82
C ALA A 207 -6.32 -31.60 4.95
N ARG A 208 -5.28 -32.41 4.64
CA ARG A 208 -4.39 -33.01 5.66
C ARG A 208 -3.25 -32.08 6.05
N VAL A 209 -2.95 -31.07 5.23
CA VAL A 209 -1.83 -30.14 5.44
C VAL A 209 -2.20 -29.02 6.43
N ALA A 210 -3.46 -28.94 6.88
CA ALA A 210 -3.93 -27.94 7.83
C ALA A 210 -3.71 -28.31 9.33
N LEU A 211 -3.08 -29.44 9.64
CA LEU A 211 -2.75 -29.85 11.02
C LEU A 211 -1.33 -30.42 11.08
N THR A 212 -0.35 -29.53 11.11
CA THR A 212 0.95 -29.59 11.82
C THR A 212 1.64 -28.25 11.61
#